data_AF-A0AAU6KHT3-F1
#
_entry.id   AF-A0AAU6KHT3-F1
#
_cell.length_a   1.000
_cell.length_b   1.000
_cell.length_c   1.000
_cell.angle_alpha   90.00
_cell.angle_beta   90.00
_cell.angle_gamma   90.00
#
_symmetry.space_group_name_H-M   'P 1'
#
loop_
_entity.id
_entity.type
_entity.pdbx_description
1 polymer ?
#
loop_
_entity_poly.entity_id
_entity_poly.type
_entity_poly.pdbx_seq_one_letter_code
_entity_poly.pdbx_strand_id
1 'polypeptide(L)'
;MATNPGHAAPEPDPYCRERLAPVIAEARNWTDLMRRLGLRTSGGQRRVLQEKVASHGLDTSHFVKRSPWRKYPDVAIAEAAASSSSLREVALKLGATPATGTLSHIRRRISAAGIDISHFPGMDRPELDLPFTSEELRTAAAAAASVRGVARALGVPDDSRSRATLSRMLAIQRIDIGHFSYRRAPIPEDRLICLVRSSTSYADVLRGLGMDVNDTNHRRVRRAASRLDLDTSHFKRRAWGRPERPALSSTAHRVLVVLPDQAGRTNRAQLHRAMTEIGVPYTCTGCGNAGEWLGRPITLQIDHVNGDWRDNRRENLRYLCPNCHALTETWCRQKGRAPLAG
;
A
#
# COMPACT_ATOMS: atom_id res chain seq x y z
N MET A 1 -46.80 -26.18 10.76
CA MET A 1 -45.61 -26.08 11.64
C MET A 1 -44.39 -26.25 10.76
N ALA A 2 -43.71 -25.15 10.40
CA ALA A 2 -42.48 -25.18 9.62
C ALA A 2 -41.36 -24.63 10.50
N THR A 3 -40.48 -25.52 10.96
CA THR A 3 -39.28 -25.20 11.72
C THR A 3 -38.21 -24.67 10.78
N ASN A 4 -37.78 -23.44 11.03
CA ASN A 4 -36.75 -22.73 10.27
C ASN A 4 -35.35 -23.26 10.66
N PRO A 5 -34.48 -23.70 9.73
CA PRO A 5 -33.17 -24.22 10.07
C PRO A 5 -32.13 -23.09 10.14
N GLY A 6 -31.29 -23.13 11.17
CA GLY A 6 -29.89 -22.68 11.09
C GLY A 6 -29.62 -21.19 11.23
N HIS A 7 -29.73 -20.65 12.45
CA HIS A 7 -28.78 -19.61 12.87
C HIS A 7 -27.43 -20.29 13.09
N ALA A 8 -26.53 -20.22 12.11
CA ALA A 8 -25.13 -20.59 12.30
C ALA A 8 -24.56 -19.73 13.44
N ALA A 9 -23.96 -20.38 14.43
CA ALA A 9 -23.30 -19.71 15.55
C ALA A 9 -22.27 -18.70 15.02
N PRO A 10 -22.10 -17.52 15.66
CA PRO A 10 -21.10 -16.55 15.23
C PRO A 10 -19.72 -17.19 15.23
N GLU A 11 -18.98 -17.06 14.11
CA GLU A 11 -17.60 -17.53 14.06
C GLU A 11 -16.82 -16.96 15.26
N PRO A 12 -16.11 -17.79 16.03
CA PRO A 12 -15.44 -17.35 17.25
C PRO A 12 -14.39 -16.29 16.89
N ASP A 13 -14.49 -15.11 17.53
CA ASP A 13 -13.55 -13.99 17.33
C ASP A 13 -12.11 -14.53 17.40
N PRO A 14 -11.32 -14.42 16.31
CA PRO A 14 -9.97 -14.97 16.27
C PRO A 14 -9.03 -14.33 17.31
N TYR A 15 -9.45 -13.24 17.95
CA TYR A 15 -8.72 -12.51 18.96
C TYR A 15 -9.31 -12.64 20.37
N CYS A 16 -10.25 -13.57 20.62
CA CYS A 16 -10.79 -13.76 21.96
C CYS A 16 -9.71 -14.22 22.96
N ARG A 17 -9.90 -13.86 24.24
CA ARG A 17 -8.93 -14.16 25.30
C ARG A 17 -8.72 -15.67 25.47
N GLU A 18 -9.80 -16.45 25.34
CA GLU A 18 -9.81 -17.91 25.50
C GLU A 18 -8.94 -18.60 24.45
N ARG A 19 -8.86 -18.03 23.24
CA ARG A 19 -8.02 -18.53 22.16
C ARG A 19 -6.58 -18.00 22.22
N LEU A 20 -6.39 -16.76 22.66
CA LEU A 20 -5.06 -16.14 22.73
C LEU A 20 -4.21 -16.66 23.90
N ALA A 21 -4.79 -16.85 25.08
CA ALA A 21 -4.05 -17.24 26.29
C ALA A 21 -3.25 -18.55 26.13
N PRO A 22 -3.81 -19.69 25.67
CA PRO A 22 -3.04 -20.93 25.54
C PRO A 22 -1.96 -20.82 24.45
N VAL A 23 -2.25 -20.13 23.35
CA VAL A 23 -1.30 -20.00 22.24
C VAL A 23 -0.14 -19.06 22.60
N ILE A 24 -0.37 -18.04 23.42
CA ILE A 24 0.67 -17.15 23.93
C ILE A 24 1.62 -17.89 24.87
N ALA A 25 1.10 -18.75 25.75
CA ALA A 25 1.94 -19.52 26.68
C ALA A 25 2.97 -20.40 25.93
N GLU A 26 2.59 -20.96 24.78
CA GLU A 26 3.47 -21.80 23.96
C GLU A 26 4.30 -21.04 22.92
N ALA A 27 3.90 -19.83 22.56
CA ALA A 27 4.56 -19.05 21.53
C ALA A 27 5.87 -18.44 22.04
N ARG A 28 6.90 -18.50 21.19
CA ARG A 28 8.24 -17.96 21.53
C ARG A 28 8.42 -16.50 21.11
N ASN A 29 7.61 -16.02 20.18
CA ASN A 29 7.64 -14.64 19.65
C ASN A 29 6.35 -14.33 18.86
N TRP A 30 6.17 -13.06 18.49
CA TRP A 30 5.00 -12.58 17.74
C TRP A 30 4.77 -13.28 16.39
N THR A 31 5.83 -13.68 15.68
CA THR A 31 5.70 -14.38 14.39
C THR A 31 5.22 -15.82 14.59
N ASP A 32 5.71 -16.48 15.64
CA ASP A 32 5.29 -17.82 16.05
C ASP A 32 3.83 -17.83 16.52
N LEU A 33 3.44 -16.83 17.32
CA LEU A 33 2.05 -16.61 17.73
C LEU A 33 1.12 -16.44 16.52
N MET A 34 1.48 -15.58 15.56
CA MET A 34 0.68 -15.39 14.33
C MET A 34 0.55 -16.69 13.53
N ARG A 35 1.63 -17.48 13.41
CA ARG A 35 1.61 -18.76 12.69
C ARG A 35 0.69 -19.78 13.35
N ARG A 36 0.76 -19.90 14.69
CA ARG A 36 -0.09 -20.80 15.48
C ARG A 36 -1.57 -20.40 15.44
N LEU A 37 -1.87 -19.11 15.31
CA LEU A 37 -3.23 -18.60 15.12
C LEU A 37 -3.75 -18.74 13.67
N GLY A 38 -2.94 -19.25 12.73
CA GLY A 38 -3.29 -19.33 11.31
C GLY A 38 -3.32 -17.96 10.60
N LEU A 39 -2.73 -16.93 11.21
CA LEU A 39 -2.69 -15.58 10.66
C LEU A 39 -1.50 -15.40 9.71
N ARG A 40 -1.68 -14.56 8.67
CA ARG A 40 -0.58 -14.17 7.78
C ARG A 40 0.42 -13.31 8.54
N THR A 41 1.71 -13.49 8.25
CA THR A 41 2.79 -12.74 8.89
C THR A 41 2.91 -11.35 8.26
N SER A 42 2.15 -10.37 8.77
CA SER A 42 2.21 -8.98 8.30
C SER A 42 2.42 -7.99 9.45
N GLY A 43 3.09 -6.86 9.18
CA GLY A 43 3.33 -5.83 10.19
C GLY A 43 2.04 -5.19 10.71
N GLY A 44 1.03 -5.06 9.84
CA GLY A 44 -0.30 -4.57 10.22
C GLY A 44 -1.04 -5.51 11.17
N GLN A 45 -1.11 -6.81 10.82
CA GLN A 45 -1.76 -7.81 11.69
C GLN A 45 -1.02 -8.00 13.01
N ARG A 46 0.32 -7.94 13.00
CA ARG A 46 1.12 -7.94 14.21
C ARG A 46 0.73 -6.80 15.15
N ARG A 47 0.50 -5.59 14.61
CA ARG A 47 0.10 -4.43 15.43
C ARG A 47 -1.28 -4.62 16.05
N VAL A 48 -2.24 -5.12 15.27
CA VAL A 48 -3.60 -5.42 15.78
C VAL A 48 -3.55 -6.48 16.87
N LEU A 49 -2.75 -7.54 16.68
CA LEU A 49 -2.56 -8.60 17.66
C LEU A 49 -1.90 -8.07 18.94
N GLN A 50 -0.92 -7.18 18.84
CA GLN A 50 -0.30 -6.49 19.98
C GLN A 50 -1.32 -5.63 20.76
N GLU A 51 -2.13 -4.84 20.05
CA GLU A 51 -3.21 -4.04 20.65
C GLU A 51 -4.22 -4.95 21.40
N LYS A 52 -4.60 -6.09 20.81
CA LYS A 52 -5.54 -7.05 21.42
C LYS A 52 -4.97 -7.77 22.64
N VAL A 53 -3.74 -8.28 22.56
CA VAL A 53 -3.04 -8.90 23.68
C VAL A 53 -2.90 -7.94 24.86
N ALA A 54 -2.56 -6.68 24.59
CA ALA A 54 -2.49 -5.63 25.61
C ALA A 54 -3.88 -5.35 26.22
N SER A 55 -4.94 -5.28 25.39
CA SER A 55 -6.31 -5.06 25.88
C SER A 55 -6.83 -6.21 26.78
N HIS A 56 -6.32 -7.43 26.58
CA HIS A 56 -6.66 -8.60 27.39
C HIS A 56 -5.74 -8.81 28.60
N GLY A 57 -4.73 -7.95 28.81
CA GLY A 57 -3.79 -8.06 29.93
C GLY A 57 -2.99 -9.36 29.93
N LEU A 58 -2.74 -9.95 28.76
CA LEU A 58 -2.03 -11.23 28.64
C LEU A 58 -0.50 -10.99 28.67
N ASP A 59 0.21 -11.76 29.49
CA ASP A 59 1.66 -11.63 29.61
C ASP A 59 2.37 -12.12 28.34
N THR A 60 3.28 -11.28 27.84
CA THR A 60 4.16 -11.58 26.71
C THR A 60 5.62 -11.27 27.03
N SER A 61 5.96 -11.13 28.31
CA SER A 61 7.32 -10.87 28.78
C SER A 61 8.31 -11.98 28.38
N HIS A 62 7.85 -13.23 28.32
CA HIS A 62 8.61 -14.40 27.88
C HIS A 62 8.85 -14.45 26.37
N PHE A 63 8.15 -13.63 25.57
CA PHE A 63 8.45 -13.54 24.16
C PHE A 63 9.85 -13.00 24.02
N VAL A 64 10.73 -13.84 23.45
CA VAL A 64 12.09 -13.44 23.17
C VAL A 64 12.02 -12.22 22.28
N LYS A 65 12.32 -11.04 22.86
CA LYS A 65 12.72 -9.87 22.10
C LYS A 65 14.00 -10.31 21.42
N ARG A 66 13.87 -10.93 20.24
CA ARG A 66 14.96 -10.84 19.28
C ARG A 66 15.13 -9.34 19.13
N SER A 67 16.16 -8.78 19.76
CA SER A 67 16.78 -7.59 19.22
C SER A 67 16.81 -7.85 17.72
N PRO A 68 16.12 -7.05 16.89
CA PRO A 68 16.07 -7.31 15.45
C PRO A 68 17.48 -7.42 14.82
N TRP A 69 18.49 -7.01 15.59
CA TRP A 69 19.85 -6.68 15.24
C TRP A 69 20.86 -7.83 15.45
N ARG A 70 20.51 -9.06 15.04
CA ARG A 70 21.51 -10.14 14.92
C ARG A 70 22.37 -10.00 13.66
N LYS A 71 21.95 -9.16 12.70
CA LYS A 71 22.65 -9.00 11.43
C LYS A 71 23.95 -8.20 11.57
N TYR A 72 23.96 -7.16 12.42
CA TYR A 72 25.11 -6.27 12.64
C TYR A 72 25.26 -5.98 14.15
N PRO A 73 26.12 -6.72 14.88
CA PRO A 73 26.39 -6.39 16.29
C PRO A 73 27.03 -5.00 16.40
N ASP A 74 26.80 -4.30 17.51
CA ASP A 74 27.30 -2.92 17.70
C ASP A 74 28.84 -2.86 17.60
N VAL A 75 29.52 -3.92 18.03
CA VAL A 75 30.98 -4.09 17.85
C VAL A 75 31.38 -4.08 16.37
N ALA A 76 30.71 -4.86 15.52
CA ALA A 76 31.00 -4.87 14.08
C ALA A 76 30.66 -3.54 13.41
N ILE A 77 29.64 -2.82 13.89
CA ILE A 77 29.32 -1.47 13.40
C ILE A 77 30.44 -0.49 13.80
N ALA A 78 30.97 -0.59 15.02
CA ALA A 78 32.06 0.26 15.49
C ALA A 78 33.37 0.00 14.71
N GLU A 79 33.73 -1.26 14.50
CA GLU A 79 34.90 -1.64 13.69
C GLU A 79 34.78 -1.18 12.23
N ALA A 80 33.60 -1.38 11.64
CA ALA A 80 33.32 -0.91 10.28
C ALA A 80 33.36 0.62 10.22
N ALA A 81 32.82 1.33 11.22
CA ALA A 81 32.82 2.79 11.27
C ALA A 81 34.23 3.38 11.44
N ALA A 82 35.04 2.81 12.33
CA ALA A 82 36.42 3.26 12.57
C ALA A 82 37.31 3.12 11.33
N SER A 83 37.10 2.06 10.55
CA SER A 83 37.92 1.77 9.36
C SER A 83 37.34 2.34 8.05
N SER A 84 36.18 3.00 8.09
CA SER A 84 35.51 3.55 6.91
C SER A 84 35.52 5.07 6.89
N SER A 85 35.31 5.62 5.70
CA SER A 85 35.14 7.05 5.49
C SER A 85 33.67 7.44 5.25
N SER A 86 32.76 6.49 5.04
CA SER A 86 31.36 6.80 4.79
C SER A 86 30.39 5.71 5.27
N LEU A 87 29.13 6.09 5.54
CA LEU A 87 28.06 5.14 5.88
C LEU A 87 27.83 4.09 4.78
N ARG A 88 28.14 4.43 3.52
CA ARG A 88 28.07 3.49 2.39
C ARG A 88 29.11 2.38 2.53
N GLU A 89 30.35 2.74 2.86
CA GLU A 89 31.41 1.76 3.12
C GLU A 89 31.12 0.93 4.36
N VAL A 90 30.60 1.55 5.43
CA VAL A 90 30.14 0.81 6.62
C VAL A 90 29.11 -0.24 6.23
N ALA A 91 28.11 0.13 5.44
CA ALA A 91 27.13 -0.82 4.94
C ALA A 91 27.76 -1.95 4.12
N LEU A 92 28.71 -1.64 3.22
CA LEU A 92 29.40 -2.64 2.40
C LEU A 92 30.25 -3.60 3.24
N LYS A 93 31.01 -3.10 4.22
CA LYS A 93 31.82 -3.93 5.14
C LYS A 93 30.98 -4.84 6.02
N LEU A 94 29.79 -4.36 6.39
CA LEU A 94 28.79 -5.17 7.07
C LEU A 94 28.10 -6.17 6.12
N GLY A 95 28.45 -6.23 4.83
CA GLY A 95 27.77 -7.10 3.86
C GLY A 95 26.32 -6.69 3.58
N ALA A 96 26.01 -5.41 3.74
CA ALA A 96 24.70 -4.81 3.50
C ALA A 96 24.67 -4.06 2.17
N THR A 97 23.55 -4.18 1.45
CA THR A 97 23.29 -3.33 0.28
C THR A 97 23.07 -1.87 0.74
N PRO A 98 23.81 -0.88 0.21
CA PRO A 98 23.74 0.51 0.64
C PRO A 98 22.49 1.23 0.09
N ALA A 99 21.32 0.76 0.50
CA ALA A 99 20.04 1.41 0.24
C ALA A 99 19.76 2.50 1.30
N THR A 100 18.98 3.52 0.94
CA THR A 100 18.66 4.65 1.83
C THR A 100 18.11 4.21 3.19
N GLY A 101 17.30 3.15 3.22
CA GLY A 101 16.77 2.56 4.46
C GLY A 101 17.86 1.92 5.33
N THR A 102 18.76 1.16 4.72
CA THR A 102 19.91 0.53 5.40
C THR A 102 20.85 1.57 6.00
N LEU A 103 21.18 2.61 5.23
CA LEU A 103 22.06 3.70 5.68
C LEU A 103 21.42 4.49 6.83
N SER A 104 20.13 4.82 6.72
CA SER A 104 19.37 5.49 7.79
C SER A 104 19.31 4.64 9.06
N HIS A 105 19.19 3.32 8.88
CA HIS A 105 19.16 2.37 9.96
C HIS A 105 20.52 2.27 10.69
N ILE A 106 21.62 2.08 9.95
CA ILE A 106 22.98 2.05 10.50
C ILE A 106 23.31 3.37 11.20
N ARG A 107 22.95 4.52 10.62
CA ARG A 107 23.14 5.84 11.25
C ARG A 107 22.48 5.95 12.63
N ARG A 108 21.25 5.44 12.76
CA ARG A 108 20.53 5.44 14.04
C ARG A 108 21.22 4.53 15.07
N ARG A 109 21.80 3.41 14.63
CA ARG A 109 22.55 2.49 15.49
C ARG A 109 23.83 3.14 16.01
N ILE A 110 24.60 3.78 15.11
CA ILE A 110 25.81 4.53 15.46
C ILE A 110 25.51 5.60 16.53
N SER A 111 24.46 6.41 16.31
CA SER A 111 24.05 7.44 17.27
C SER A 111 23.58 6.86 18.62
N ALA A 112 22.82 5.76 18.61
CA ALA A 112 22.34 5.13 19.85
C ALA A 112 23.45 4.41 20.63
N ALA A 113 24.48 3.91 19.94
CA ALA A 113 25.64 3.26 20.54
C ALA A 113 26.77 4.24 20.93
N GLY A 114 26.61 5.53 20.60
CA GLY A 114 27.64 6.55 20.89
C GLY A 114 28.94 6.35 20.09
N ILE A 115 28.88 5.69 18.93
CA ILE A 115 30.06 5.46 18.08
C ILE A 115 30.43 6.76 17.37
N ASP A 116 31.69 7.18 17.48
CA ASP A 116 32.18 8.37 16.80
C ASP A 116 32.32 8.13 15.28
N ILE A 117 31.72 9.03 14.50
CA ILE A 117 31.80 9.08 13.03
C ILE A 117 32.00 10.52 12.53
N SER A 118 32.53 11.40 13.39
CA SER A 118 32.84 12.79 13.05
C SER A 118 33.80 12.91 11.86
N HIS A 119 34.68 11.91 11.67
CA HIS A 119 35.62 11.82 10.53
C HIS A 119 34.94 11.56 9.17
N PHE A 120 33.65 11.19 9.15
CA PHE A 120 32.94 10.99 7.89
C PHE A 120 32.65 12.35 7.20
N PRO A 121 33.00 12.51 5.91
CA PRO A 121 32.79 13.74 5.19
C PRO A 121 31.29 14.00 5.07
N GLY A 122 30.85 15.09 5.68
CA GLY A 122 29.47 15.52 5.62
C GLY A 122 28.63 15.23 6.87
N MET A 123 29.18 14.56 7.87
CA MET A 123 28.48 14.31 9.14
C MET A 123 28.49 15.54 10.04
N ASP A 124 29.67 16.15 10.23
CA ASP A 124 29.85 17.45 10.87
C ASP A 124 30.16 18.50 9.81
N ARG A 125 29.23 18.74 8.87
CA ARG A 125 29.38 19.90 8.00
C ARG A 125 29.24 21.14 8.89
N PRO A 126 30.26 22.02 8.97
CA PRO A 126 30.11 23.27 9.69
C PRO A 126 28.87 23.98 9.14
N GLU A 127 28.07 24.53 10.04
CA GLU A 127 26.96 25.36 9.63
C GLU A 127 27.50 26.46 8.72
N LEU A 128 26.81 26.69 7.61
CA LEU A 128 27.21 27.74 6.70
C LEU A 128 26.89 29.04 7.42
N ASP A 129 27.89 29.68 8.01
CA ASP A 129 27.74 30.98 8.66
C ASP A 129 27.67 32.04 7.55
N LEU A 130 26.49 32.60 7.36
CA LEU A 130 26.27 33.65 6.39
C LEU A 130 26.42 34.97 7.14
N PRO A 131 27.38 35.85 6.77
CA PRO A 131 27.70 37.05 7.52
C PRO A 131 26.70 38.18 7.24
N PHE A 132 25.41 37.90 7.35
CA PHE A 132 24.35 38.91 7.18
C PHE A 132 23.90 39.46 8.52
N THR A 133 23.84 40.79 8.59
CA THR A 133 23.27 41.50 9.73
C THR A 133 21.76 41.33 9.78
N SER A 134 21.17 41.59 10.95
CA SER A 134 19.71 41.54 11.11
C SER A 134 18.96 42.54 10.23
N GLU A 135 19.60 43.67 9.90
CA GLU A 135 18.99 44.71 9.08
C GLU A 135 18.97 44.34 7.60
N GLU A 136 20.06 43.73 7.10
CA GLU A 136 20.13 43.19 5.74
C GLU A 136 19.10 42.07 5.53
N LEU A 137 18.97 41.16 6.51
CA LEU A 137 17.97 40.09 6.46
C LEU A 137 16.55 40.64 6.49
N ARG A 138 16.26 41.68 7.29
CA ARG A 138 14.94 42.32 7.35
C ARG A 138 14.60 43.00 6.03
N THR A 139 15.54 43.75 5.46
CA THR A 139 15.38 44.45 4.17
C THR A 139 15.13 43.45 3.04
N ALA A 140 15.94 42.38 2.98
CA ALA A 140 15.78 41.34 1.98
C ALA A 140 14.48 40.54 2.17
N ALA A 141 14.06 40.28 3.41
CA ALA A 141 12.78 39.63 3.71
C ALA A 141 11.58 40.50 3.31
N ALA A 142 11.63 41.82 3.56
CA ALA A 142 10.56 42.74 3.18
C ALA A 142 10.40 42.86 1.65
N ALA A 143 11.52 42.86 0.92
CA ALA A 143 11.51 42.95 -0.56
C ALA A 143 11.17 41.62 -1.27
N ALA A 144 11.15 40.49 -0.55
CA ALA A 144 10.96 39.17 -1.12
C ALA A 144 9.61 38.53 -0.75
N ALA A 145 9.10 37.66 -1.63
CA ALA A 145 7.91 36.85 -1.38
C ALA A 145 8.24 35.39 -0.95
N SER A 146 9.53 35.04 -0.81
CA SER A 146 9.95 33.69 -0.42
C SER A 146 11.42 33.66 0.03
N VAL A 147 11.84 32.59 0.72
CA VAL A 147 13.25 32.37 1.11
C VAL A 147 14.18 32.30 -0.11
N ARG A 148 13.71 31.80 -1.26
CA ARG A 148 14.46 31.86 -2.53
C ARG A 148 14.63 33.30 -3.02
N GLY A 149 13.61 34.14 -2.83
CA GLY A 149 13.69 35.57 -3.11
C GLY A 149 14.70 36.27 -2.21
N VAL A 150 14.71 35.94 -0.91
CA VAL A 150 15.71 36.43 0.05
C VAL A 150 17.12 36.03 -0.36
N ALA A 151 17.33 34.76 -0.73
CA ALA A 151 18.63 34.29 -1.22
C ALA A 151 19.10 35.09 -2.44
N ARG A 152 18.21 35.35 -3.40
CA ARG A 152 18.51 36.17 -4.59
C ARG A 152 18.83 37.62 -4.23
N ALA A 153 18.09 38.23 -3.32
CA ALA A 153 18.31 39.60 -2.86
C ALA A 153 19.66 39.77 -2.13
N LEU A 154 20.08 38.74 -1.39
CA LEU A 154 21.34 38.70 -0.66
C LEU A 154 22.51 38.14 -1.51
N GLY A 155 22.29 37.81 -2.78
CA GLY A 155 23.33 37.27 -3.67
C GLY A 155 23.84 35.87 -3.29
N VAL A 156 23.08 35.11 -2.49
CA VAL A 156 23.44 33.77 -2.03
C VAL A 156 22.99 32.72 -3.06
N PRO A 157 23.76 31.64 -3.30
CA PRO A 157 23.33 30.53 -4.14
C PRO A 157 21.97 29.96 -3.73
N ASP A 158 21.10 29.71 -4.71
CA ASP A 158 19.79 29.06 -4.48
C ASP A 158 19.94 27.53 -4.39
N ASP A 159 20.68 27.09 -3.37
CA ASP A 159 20.76 25.68 -3.00
C ASP A 159 19.97 25.40 -1.71
N SER A 160 19.73 24.11 -1.44
CA SER A 160 18.96 23.68 -0.27
C SER A 160 19.64 24.01 1.07
N ARG A 161 20.96 24.17 1.09
CA ARG A 161 21.76 24.42 2.29
C ARG A 161 21.70 25.90 2.67
N SER A 162 21.91 26.78 1.71
CA SER A 162 21.77 28.23 1.80
C SER A 162 20.35 28.62 2.21
N ARG A 163 19.32 28.04 1.57
CA ARG A 163 17.92 28.26 1.97
C ARG A 163 17.63 27.79 3.41
N ALA A 164 18.23 26.67 3.83
CA ALA A 164 18.05 26.17 5.19
C ALA A 164 18.72 27.07 6.24
N THR A 165 19.93 27.57 5.97
CA THR A 165 20.60 28.55 6.85
C THR A 165 19.81 29.85 6.92
N LEU A 166 19.42 30.45 5.79
CA LEU A 166 18.62 31.68 5.78
C LEU A 166 17.30 31.51 6.55
N SER A 167 16.62 30.37 6.39
CA SER A 167 15.40 30.08 7.16
C SER A 167 15.65 30.03 8.67
N ARG A 168 16.79 29.48 9.11
CA ARG A 168 17.18 29.47 10.53
C ARG A 168 17.50 30.87 11.03
N MET A 169 18.29 31.66 10.29
CA MET A 169 18.65 33.03 10.68
C MET A 169 17.40 33.92 10.82
N LEU A 170 16.47 33.85 9.86
CA LEU A 170 15.18 34.56 9.93
C LEU A 170 14.37 34.16 11.17
N ALA A 171 14.36 32.87 11.54
CA ALA A 171 13.65 32.37 12.71
C ALA A 171 14.32 32.78 14.04
N ILE A 172 15.65 32.65 14.14
CA ILE A 172 16.43 33.04 15.33
C ILE A 172 16.24 34.53 15.62
N GLN A 173 16.29 35.36 14.57
CA GLN A 173 16.15 36.81 14.68
C GLN A 173 14.69 37.28 14.70
N ARG A 174 13.72 36.35 14.69
CA ARG A 174 12.28 36.61 14.75
C ARG A 174 11.79 37.62 13.70
N ILE A 175 12.36 37.58 12.49
CA ILE A 175 11.94 38.44 11.37
C ILE A 175 10.61 37.96 10.83
N ASP A 176 9.65 38.87 10.65
CA ASP A 176 8.34 38.52 10.08
C ASP A 176 8.47 38.15 8.59
N ILE A 177 7.96 36.97 8.27
CA ILE A 177 7.91 36.40 6.93
C ILE A 177 6.50 35.89 6.61
N GLY A 178 5.48 36.47 7.27
CA GLY A 178 4.08 36.12 7.11
C GLY A 178 3.55 36.31 5.69
N HIS A 179 4.10 37.27 4.95
CA HIS A 179 3.75 37.60 3.56
C HIS A 179 4.31 36.63 2.51
N PHE A 180 5.11 35.64 2.89
CA PHE A 180 5.71 34.71 1.93
C PHE A 180 4.68 33.77 1.30
N SER A 181 4.64 33.73 -0.03
CA SER A 181 3.57 33.10 -0.83
C SER A 181 3.50 31.57 -0.75
N TYR A 182 4.54 30.91 -0.22
CA TYR A 182 4.57 29.45 -0.05
C TYR A 182 4.65 29.02 1.43
N ARG A 183 4.21 29.88 2.36
CA ARG A 183 4.12 29.49 3.77
C ARG A 183 3.02 28.44 3.94
N ARG A 184 3.40 27.24 4.38
CA ARG A 184 2.41 26.24 4.78
C ARG A 184 1.66 26.78 6.00
N ALA A 185 0.34 26.85 5.93
CA ALA A 185 -0.49 27.29 7.05
C ALA A 185 -0.11 26.54 8.33
N PRO A 186 0.20 27.23 9.44
CA PRO A 186 0.49 26.58 10.72
C PRO A 186 -0.74 25.81 11.18
N ILE A 187 -0.53 24.74 11.94
CA ILE A 187 -1.62 23.98 12.56
C ILE A 187 -1.79 24.56 13.96
N PRO A 188 -2.89 25.28 14.27
CA PRO A 188 -3.12 25.80 15.61
C PRO A 188 -3.28 24.65 16.59
N GLU A 189 -2.42 24.60 17.62
CA GLU A 189 -2.36 23.46 18.55
C GLU A 189 -3.65 23.34 19.36
N ASP A 190 -4.17 24.45 19.88
CA ASP A 190 -5.43 24.48 20.66
C ASP A 190 -6.61 23.93 19.85
N ARG A 191 -6.71 24.36 18.59
CA ARG A 191 -7.77 23.91 17.69
C ARG A 191 -7.60 22.44 17.32
N LEU A 192 -6.36 21.98 17.13
CA LEU A 192 -6.07 20.57 16.89
C LEU A 192 -6.49 19.69 18.07
N ILE A 193 -6.21 20.11 19.31
CA ILE A 193 -6.61 19.38 20.53
C ILE A 193 -8.13 19.23 20.59
N CYS A 194 -8.87 20.34 20.43
CA CYS A 194 -10.33 20.33 20.44
C CYS A 194 -10.90 19.42 19.33
N LEU A 195 -10.38 19.55 18.11
CA LEU A 195 -10.87 18.78 16.97
C LEU A 195 -10.54 17.29 17.11
N VAL A 196 -9.39 16.93 17.67
CA VAL A 196 -9.07 15.51 17.90
C VAL A 196 -10.06 14.89 18.88
N ARG A 197 -10.47 15.61 19.93
CA ARG A 197 -11.49 15.11 20.89
C ARG A 197 -12.88 14.96 20.29
N SER A 198 -13.29 15.89 19.42
CA SER A 198 -14.65 15.90 18.86
C SER A 198 -14.79 15.11 17.55
N SER A 199 -13.69 14.79 16.87
CA SER A 199 -13.70 14.15 15.56
C SER A 199 -13.62 12.63 15.63
N THR A 200 -14.13 11.97 14.60
CA THR A 200 -14.06 10.51 14.46
C THR A 200 -12.98 10.05 13.47
N SER A 201 -12.31 10.97 12.77
CA SER A 201 -11.24 10.65 11.82
C SER A 201 -10.30 11.84 11.59
N TYR A 202 -9.07 11.56 11.14
CA TYR A 202 -8.12 12.60 10.71
C TYR A 202 -8.65 13.44 9.53
N ALA A 203 -9.54 12.90 8.70
CA ALA A 203 -10.17 13.68 7.63
C ALA A 203 -11.12 14.74 8.20
N ASP A 204 -11.87 14.41 9.26
CA ASP A 204 -12.75 15.35 9.94
C ASP A 204 -11.95 16.45 10.65
N VAL A 205 -10.83 16.08 11.28
CA VAL A 205 -9.87 17.04 11.86
C VAL A 205 -9.34 17.99 10.79
N LEU A 206 -8.93 17.48 9.64
CA LEU A 206 -8.43 18.31 8.53
C LEU A 206 -9.50 19.29 8.03
N ARG A 207 -10.75 18.82 7.83
CA ARG A 207 -11.87 19.70 7.44
C ARG A 207 -12.17 20.74 8.52
N GLY A 208 -12.17 20.36 9.79
CA GLY A 208 -12.37 21.27 10.92
C GLY A 208 -11.26 22.32 11.08
N LEU A 209 -10.04 22.01 10.64
CA LEU A 209 -8.92 22.95 10.54
C LEU A 209 -8.97 23.83 9.28
N GLY A 210 -9.92 23.59 8.36
CA GLY A 210 -10.00 24.29 7.07
C GLY A 210 -8.87 23.89 6.10
N MET A 211 -8.32 22.68 6.24
CA MET A 211 -7.24 22.17 5.40
C MET A 211 -7.76 21.12 4.41
N ASP A 212 -7.17 21.10 3.21
CA ASP A 212 -7.47 20.06 2.23
C ASP A 212 -7.11 18.66 2.73
N VAL A 213 -8.00 17.71 2.46
CA VAL A 213 -7.82 16.29 2.79
C VAL A 213 -6.90 15.65 1.75
N ASN A 214 -5.59 15.76 1.98
CA ASN A 214 -4.55 15.14 1.17
C ASN A 214 -3.47 14.46 2.03
N ASP A 215 -2.66 13.61 1.41
CA ASP A 215 -1.65 12.79 2.08
C ASP A 215 -0.56 13.60 2.80
N THR A 216 -0.26 14.79 2.29
CA THR A 216 0.72 15.71 2.88
C THR A 216 0.19 16.32 4.17
N ASN A 217 -1.01 16.90 4.14
CA ASN A 217 -1.65 17.47 5.32
C ASN A 217 -1.99 16.39 6.35
N HIS A 218 -2.39 15.19 5.91
CA HIS A 218 -2.62 14.05 6.79
C HIS A 218 -1.35 13.63 7.55
N ARG A 219 -0.19 13.62 6.89
CA ARG A 219 1.11 13.37 7.55
C ARG A 219 1.48 14.50 8.53
N ARG A 220 1.19 15.75 8.18
CA ARG A 220 1.47 16.91 9.06
C ARG A 220 0.64 16.87 10.34
N VAL A 221 -0.67 16.70 10.21
CA VAL A 221 -1.59 16.62 11.36
C VAL A 221 -1.25 15.41 12.24
N ARG A 222 -0.95 14.25 11.65
CA ARG A 222 -0.54 13.06 12.42
C ARG A 222 0.76 13.30 13.20
N ARG A 223 1.77 13.96 12.60
CA ARG A 223 3.00 14.33 13.32
C ARG A 223 2.74 15.34 14.44
N ALA A 224 1.87 16.32 14.20
CA ALA A 224 1.50 17.31 15.22
C ALA A 224 0.77 16.63 16.40
N ALA A 225 -0.20 15.75 16.12
CA ALA A 225 -0.91 14.99 17.13
C ALA A 225 0.03 14.08 17.94
N SER A 226 0.97 13.38 17.28
CA SER A 226 1.98 12.57 17.99
C SER A 226 2.97 13.39 18.82
N ARG A 227 3.33 14.60 18.37
CA ARG A 227 4.21 15.50 19.14
C ARG A 227 3.53 16.02 20.41
N LEU A 228 2.21 16.20 20.35
CA LEU A 228 1.37 16.66 21.46
C LEU A 228 0.78 15.49 22.28
N ASP A 229 1.20 14.25 21.99
CA ASP A 229 0.72 13.03 22.63
C ASP A 229 -0.82 12.91 22.71
N LEU A 230 -1.51 13.30 21.63
CA LEU A 230 -2.98 13.27 21.59
C LEU A 230 -3.50 11.85 21.36
N ASP A 231 -4.44 11.42 22.20
CA ASP A 231 -5.16 10.17 21.98
C ASP A 231 -6.00 10.25 20.70
N THR A 232 -5.73 9.31 19.80
CA THR A 232 -6.47 9.14 18.53
C THR A 232 -6.98 7.70 18.37
N SER A 233 -7.04 6.95 19.48
CA SER A 233 -7.51 5.57 19.52
C SER A 233 -8.99 5.44 19.13
N HIS A 234 -9.80 6.44 19.47
CA HIS A 234 -11.23 6.53 19.14
C HIS A 234 -11.51 6.82 17.65
N PHE A 235 -10.48 7.17 16.87
CA PHE A 235 -10.67 7.42 15.44
C PHE A 235 -11.06 6.12 14.73
N LYS A 236 -12.15 6.19 13.97
CA LYS A 236 -12.67 5.10 13.15
C LYS A 236 -11.59 4.68 12.14
N ARG A 237 -10.92 3.56 12.42
CA ARG A 237 -10.06 2.89 11.45
C ARG A 237 -10.98 2.26 10.41
N ARG A 238 -10.97 2.75 9.17
CA ARG A 238 -11.52 1.94 8.07
C ARG A 238 -10.71 0.64 8.04
N ALA A 239 -11.36 -0.48 8.33
CA ALA A 239 -10.76 -1.77 8.04
C ALA A 239 -10.43 -1.76 6.55
N TRP A 240 -9.17 -1.97 6.19
CA TRP A 240 -8.76 -2.26 4.81
C TRP A 240 -9.23 -3.67 4.39
N GLY A 241 -10.41 -4.10 4.87
CA GLY A 241 -11.11 -5.24 4.33
C GLY A 241 -11.76 -4.78 3.04
N ARG A 242 -11.49 -5.49 1.93
CA ARG A 242 -12.38 -5.39 0.77
C ARG A 242 -13.80 -5.60 1.30
N PRO A 243 -14.77 -4.71 1.03
CA PRO A 243 -16.15 -5.06 1.25
C PRO A 243 -16.39 -6.40 0.57
N GLU A 244 -16.96 -7.34 1.31
CA GLU A 244 -17.30 -8.67 0.81
C GLU A 244 -18.13 -8.44 -0.45
N ARG A 245 -17.58 -8.82 -1.62
CA ARG A 245 -18.30 -8.61 -2.86
C ARG A 245 -19.56 -9.47 -2.76
N PRO A 246 -20.77 -8.91 -2.97
CA PRO A 246 -21.96 -9.73 -3.08
C PRO A 246 -21.68 -10.82 -4.11
N ALA A 247 -22.14 -12.04 -3.84
CA ALA A 247 -21.99 -13.16 -4.75
C ALA A 247 -22.44 -12.71 -6.14
N LEU A 248 -21.53 -12.77 -7.12
CA LEU A 248 -21.84 -12.34 -8.48
C LEU A 248 -23.05 -13.18 -8.95
N SER A 249 -24.10 -12.50 -9.40
CA SER A 249 -25.24 -13.14 -10.06
C SER A 249 -24.75 -14.13 -11.12
N SER A 250 -25.50 -15.23 -11.31
CA SER A 250 -25.23 -16.26 -12.32
C SER A 250 -24.71 -15.65 -13.63
N THR A 251 -23.57 -16.12 -14.16
CA THR A 251 -23.07 -15.62 -15.46
C THR A 251 -23.88 -16.21 -16.60
N ALA A 252 -24.40 -17.42 -16.40
CA ALA A 252 -25.15 -18.17 -17.41
C ALA A 252 -26.39 -17.43 -17.92
N HIS A 253 -27.28 -16.96 -17.03
CA HIS A 253 -28.54 -16.32 -17.44
C HIS A 253 -28.33 -15.05 -18.29
N ARG A 254 -27.22 -14.34 -18.09
CA ARG A 254 -26.91 -13.10 -18.81
C ARG A 254 -26.21 -13.34 -20.14
N VAL A 255 -25.44 -14.42 -20.24
CA VAL A 255 -24.52 -14.67 -21.36
C VAL A 255 -25.12 -15.63 -22.38
N LEU A 256 -25.90 -16.63 -21.96
CA LEU A 256 -26.44 -17.67 -22.83
C LEU A 256 -27.78 -17.26 -23.46
N VAL A 257 -27.76 -16.13 -24.17
CA VAL A 257 -28.94 -15.53 -24.80
C VAL A 257 -28.64 -15.16 -26.25
N VAL A 258 -29.68 -14.90 -27.04
CA VAL A 258 -29.51 -14.25 -28.34
C VAL A 258 -29.20 -12.76 -28.11
N LEU A 259 -28.08 -12.30 -28.65
CA LEU A 259 -27.66 -10.91 -28.56
C LEU A 259 -28.49 -10.03 -29.49
N PRO A 260 -28.84 -8.79 -29.07
CA PRO A 260 -29.49 -7.82 -29.96
C PRO A 260 -28.52 -7.37 -31.07
N ASP A 261 -29.06 -6.86 -32.18
CA ASP A 261 -28.30 -6.55 -33.40
C ASP A 261 -27.10 -5.62 -33.19
N GLN A 262 -27.23 -4.68 -32.24
CA GLN A 262 -26.23 -3.67 -31.90
C GLN A 262 -25.19 -4.13 -30.87
N ALA A 263 -25.34 -5.32 -30.28
CA ALA A 263 -24.41 -5.81 -29.26
C ALA A 263 -23.08 -6.25 -29.88
N GLY A 264 -21.98 -6.02 -29.16
CA GLY A 264 -20.67 -6.56 -29.50
C GLY A 264 -20.57 -8.07 -29.25
N ARG A 265 -19.63 -8.74 -29.91
CA ARG A 265 -19.38 -10.17 -29.73
C ARG A 265 -18.96 -10.49 -28.30
N THR A 266 -19.62 -11.48 -27.69
CA THR A 266 -19.31 -11.93 -26.33
C THR A 266 -17.90 -12.53 -26.24
N ASN A 267 -17.20 -12.20 -25.16
CA ASN A 267 -15.86 -12.71 -24.92
C ASN A 267 -15.87 -14.22 -24.63
N ARG A 268 -14.92 -14.99 -25.19
CA ARG A 268 -14.74 -16.42 -24.93
C ARG A 268 -14.76 -16.77 -23.45
N ALA A 269 -14.08 -16.01 -22.60
CA ALA A 269 -14.00 -16.28 -21.17
C ALA A 269 -15.36 -16.18 -20.47
N GLN A 270 -16.25 -15.30 -20.95
CA GLN A 270 -17.62 -15.19 -20.43
C GLN A 270 -18.47 -16.39 -20.85
N LEU A 271 -18.39 -16.79 -22.12
CA LEU A 271 -19.09 -17.99 -22.64
C LEU A 271 -18.59 -19.26 -21.94
N HIS A 272 -17.27 -19.42 -21.79
CA HIS A 272 -16.67 -20.55 -21.10
C HIS A 272 -17.17 -20.64 -19.66
N ARG A 273 -17.13 -19.52 -18.92
CA ARG A 273 -17.65 -19.46 -17.54
C ARG A 273 -19.13 -19.81 -17.47
N ALA A 274 -19.94 -19.25 -18.35
CA ALA A 274 -21.37 -19.51 -18.40
C ALA A 274 -21.70 -20.99 -18.69
N MET A 275 -20.98 -21.61 -19.62
CA MET A 275 -21.12 -23.04 -19.94
C MET A 275 -20.66 -23.93 -18.77
N THR A 276 -19.56 -23.61 -18.10
CA THR A 276 -19.11 -24.35 -16.91
C THR A 276 -20.10 -24.25 -15.77
N GLU A 277 -20.71 -23.08 -15.58
CA GLU A 277 -21.70 -22.82 -14.52
C GLU A 277 -22.95 -23.71 -14.63
N ILE A 278 -23.39 -24.00 -15.86
CA ILE A 278 -24.53 -24.91 -16.11
C ILE A 278 -24.11 -26.38 -16.31
N GLY A 279 -22.84 -26.72 -16.04
CA GLY A 279 -22.34 -28.09 -16.06
C GLY A 279 -22.01 -28.65 -17.44
N VAL A 280 -21.72 -27.82 -18.44
CA VAL A 280 -21.24 -28.34 -19.74
C VAL A 280 -19.84 -28.93 -19.58
N PRO A 281 -19.63 -30.22 -19.93
CA PRO A 281 -18.31 -30.83 -19.83
C PRO A 281 -17.34 -30.16 -20.81
N TYR A 282 -16.10 -29.97 -20.36
CA TYR A 282 -15.02 -29.42 -21.19
C TYR A 282 -14.40 -30.51 -22.07
N THR A 283 -15.20 -31.05 -23.00
CA THR A 283 -14.80 -32.11 -23.93
C THR A 283 -15.21 -31.75 -25.34
N CYS A 284 -14.38 -32.12 -26.32
CA CYS A 284 -14.67 -31.91 -27.72
C CYS A 284 -15.89 -32.74 -28.13
N THR A 285 -16.93 -32.11 -28.67
CA THR A 285 -18.14 -32.83 -29.13
C THR A 285 -17.87 -33.71 -30.35
N GLY A 286 -16.84 -33.40 -31.16
CA GLY A 286 -16.51 -34.18 -32.35
C GLY A 286 -15.71 -35.45 -32.09
N CYS A 287 -14.73 -35.40 -31.17
CA CYS A 287 -13.80 -36.53 -30.94
C CYS A 287 -13.62 -36.92 -29.47
N GLY A 288 -14.34 -36.30 -28.54
CA GLY A 288 -14.26 -36.59 -27.10
C GLY A 288 -13.03 -36.05 -26.38
N ASN A 289 -12.08 -35.39 -27.07
CA ASN A 289 -10.87 -34.85 -26.48
C ASN A 289 -11.15 -33.93 -25.28
N ALA A 290 -10.56 -34.21 -24.11
CA ALA A 290 -10.75 -33.47 -22.86
C ALA A 290 -9.83 -32.24 -22.68
N GLY A 291 -9.18 -31.79 -23.74
CA GLY A 291 -8.24 -30.65 -23.70
C GLY A 291 -6.77 -31.07 -23.67
N GLU A 292 -6.41 -32.21 -24.24
CA GLU A 292 -5.03 -32.69 -24.34
C GLU A 292 -4.68 -33.13 -25.77
N TRP A 293 -3.45 -32.84 -26.20
CA TRP A 293 -2.91 -33.25 -27.49
C TRP A 293 -1.42 -33.54 -27.35
N LEU A 294 -0.98 -34.74 -27.75
CA LEU A 294 0.41 -35.21 -27.61
C LEU A 294 0.97 -35.03 -26.18
N GLY A 295 0.14 -35.31 -25.17
CA GLY A 295 0.50 -35.17 -23.75
C GLY A 295 0.64 -33.72 -23.25
N ARG A 296 0.21 -32.73 -24.04
CA ARG A 296 0.21 -31.31 -23.67
C ARG A 296 -1.22 -30.75 -23.64
N PRO A 297 -1.52 -29.81 -22.73
CA PRO A 297 -2.84 -29.21 -22.67
C PRO A 297 -3.11 -28.35 -23.91
N ILE A 298 -4.30 -28.48 -24.47
CA ILE A 298 -4.81 -27.64 -25.55
C ILE A 298 -6.11 -26.98 -25.16
N THR A 299 -6.33 -25.78 -25.70
CA THR A 299 -7.57 -25.04 -25.46
C THR A 299 -8.65 -25.50 -26.44
N LEU A 300 -9.75 -26.04 -25.94
CA LEU A 300 -10.95 -26.29 -26.73
C LEU A 300 -11.59 -24.95 -27.10
N GLN A 301 -11.97 -24.81 -28.37
CA GLN A 301 -12.59 -23.64 -28.93
C GLN A 301 -14.11 -23.74 -28.74
N ILE A 302 -14.78 -22.60 -28.55
CA ILE A 302 -16.23 -22.52 -28.48
C ILE A 302 -16.72 -22.22 -29.89
N ASP A 303 -17.50 -23.15 -30.44
CA ASP A 303 -18.10 -23.05 -31.77
C ASP A 303 -19.62 -22.86 -31.65
N HIS A 304 -20.16 -22.08 -32.58
CA HIS A 304 -21.58 -21.84 -32.76
C HIS A 304 -22.08 -22.78 -33.86
N VAL A 305 -22.97 -23.72 -33.53
CA VAL A 305 -23.43 -24.78 -34.46
C VAL A 305 -24.02 -24.19 -35.74
N ASN A 306 -24.79 -23.11 -35.63
CA ASN A 306 -25.37 -22.38 -36.77
C ASN A 306 -24.42 -21.36 -37.43
N GLY A 307 -23.22 -21.15 -36.88
CA GLY A 307 -22.26 -20.15 -37.34
C GLY A 307 -22.58 -18.69 -37.01
N ASP A 308 -23.71 -18.41 -36.34
CA ASP A 308 -24.08 -17.08 -35.89
C ASP A 308 -23.53 -16.81 -34.48
N TRP A 309 -22.55 -15.91 -34.40
CA TRP A 309 -21.92 -15.52 -33.15
C TRP A 309 -22.85 -14.76 -32.19
N ARG A 310 -24.01 -14.27 -32.65
CA ARG A 310 -25.00 -13.58 -31.81
C ARG A 310 -25.87 -14.55 -31.01
N ASP A 311 -26.06 -15.77 -31.48
CA ASP A 311 -26.88 -16.76 -30.80
C ASP A 311 -26.05 -17.55 -29.78
N ASN A 312 -25.91 -17.02 -28.56
CA ASN A 312 -25.16 -17.68 -27.50
C ASN A 312 -25.99 -18.68 -26.68
N ARG A 313 -27.19 -19.08 -27.13
CA ARG A 313 -27.99 -20.05 -26.40
C ARG A 313 -27.22 -21.36 -26.23
N ARG A 314 -27.44 -22.06 -25.12
CA ARG A 314 -26.70 -23.28 -24.76
C ARG A 314 -26.76 -24.33 -25.87
N GLU A 315 -27.92 -24.50 -26.50
CA GLU A 315 -28.14 -25.47 -27.56
C GLU A 315 -27.26 -25.19 -28.80
N ASN A 316 -26.90 -23.93 -29.04
CA ASN A 316 -26.09 -23.51 -30.18
C ASN A 316 -24.57 -23.53 -29.90
N LEU A 317 -24.14 -23.64 -28.64
CA LEU A 317 -22.72 -23.64 -28.27
C LEU A 317 -22.18 -25.04 -28.03
N ARG A 318 -20.99 -25.33 -28.58
CA ARG A 318 -20.25 -26.58 -28.35
C ARG A 318 -18.74 -26.34 -28.19
N TYR A 319 -18.08 -27.24 -27.47
CA TYR A 319 -16.61 -27.28 -27.42
C TYR A 319 -16.08 -28.13 -28.55
N LEU A 320 -15.10 -27.62 -29.29
CA LEU A 320 -14.36 -28.37 -30.31
C LEU A 320 -12.85 -28.20 -30.09
N CYS A 321 -12.08 -29.27 -30.25
CA CYS A 321 -10.63 -29.13 -30.34
C CYS A 321 -10.25 -28.43 -31.66
N PRO A 322 -9.07 -27.80 -31.78
CA PRO A 322 -8.67 -27.10 -33.00
C PRO A 322 -8.75 -27.96 -34.27
N ASN A 323 -8.46 -29.26 -34.15
CA ASN A 323 -8.51 -30.19 -35.28
C ASN A 323 -9.95 -30.46 -35.74
N CYS A 324 -10.88 -30.73 -34.82
CA CYS A 324 -12.29 -30.93 -35.18
C CYS A 324 -12.97 -29.64 -35.62
N HIS A 325 -12.60 -28.50 -35.02
CA HIS A 325 -13.15 -27.20 -35.42
C HIS A 325 -12.75 -26.85 -36.85
N ALA A 326 -11.53 -27.18 -37.27
CA ALA A 326 -11.06 -26.98 -38.63
C ALA A 326 -11.87 -27.73 -39.72
N LEU A 327 -12.61 -28.77 -39.34
CA LEU A 327 -13.45 -29.57 -40.24
C LEU A 327 -14.89 -29.02 -40.36
N THR A 328 -15.26 -28.01 -39.57
CA THR A 328 -16.62 -27.46 -39.60
C THR A 328 -16.83 -26.56 -40.82
N GLU A 329 -18.05 -26.54 -41.36
CA GLU A 329 -18.43 -25.64 -42.46
C GLU A 329 -18.42 -24.15 -42.06
N THR A 330 -18.43 -23.87 -40.77
CA THR A 330 -18.37 -22.52 -40.17
C THR A 330 -16.92 -22.05 -39.95
N TRP A 331 -15.94 -22.94 -40.08
CA TRP A 331 -14.52 -22.64 -39.91
C TRP A 331 -14.01 -21.66 -40.97
N CYS A 332 -13.35 -20.59 -40.52
CA CYS A 332 -12.70 -19.60 -41.39
C CYS A 332 -13.60 -19.05 -42.52
N ARG A 333 -14.93 -18.97 -42.34
CA ARG A 333 -15.79 -18.27 -43.30
C ARG A 333 -15.29 -16.83 -43.44
N GLN A 334 -14.73 -16.51 -44.60
CA GLN A 334 -14.52 -15.12 -45.02
C GLN A 334 -15.89 -14.45 -45.03
N LYS A 335 -15.97 -13.18 -44.57
CA LYS A 335 -17.16 -12.35 -44.76
C LYS A 335 -17.59 -12.50 -46.22
N GLY A 336 -18.79 -13.04 -46.45
CA GLY A 336 -19.35 -13.12 -47.80
C GLY A 336 -19.18 -11.76 -48.48
N ARG A 337 -18.68 -11.76 -49.72
CA ARG A 337 -18.62 -10.53 -50.52
C ARG A 337 -20.03 -9.92 -50.51
N ALA A 338 -20.15 -8.66 -50.10
CA ALA A 338 -21.39 -7.93 -50.22
C ALA A 338 -21.89 -8.06 -51.67
N PRO A 339 -23.20 -8.25 -51.92
CA PRO A 339 -23.72 -8.25 -53.27
C PRO A 339 -23.31 -6.92 -53.91
N LEU A 340 -22.63 -6.98 -55.06
CA LEU A 340 -22.50 -5.80 -55.90
C LEU A 340 -23.93 -5.42 -56.27
N ALA A 341 -24.36 -4.23 -55.84
CA ALA A 341 -25.64 -3.67 -56.24
C ALA A 341 -25.70 -3.68 -57.77
N GLY A 342 -26.66 -4.44 -58.30
CA GLY A 342 -27.05 -4.42 -59.71
C GLY A 342 -28.17 -3.42 -59.93
#